data_AF-A0A4D8R775-F1
#
_entry.id   AF-A0A4D8R775-F1
#
_cell.length_a   1.000
_cell.length_b   1.000
_cell.length_c   1.000
_cell.angle_alpha   90.00
_cell.angle_beta   90.00
_cell.angle_gamma   90.00
#
_symmetry.space_group_name_H-M   'P 1'
#
loop_
_entity.id
_entity.type
_entity.pdbx_description
1 polymer ?
#
loop_
_entity_poly.entity_id
_entity_poly.type
_entity_poly.pdbx_seq_one_letter_code
_entity_poly.pdbx_strand_id
1 'polypeptide(L)'
;MDESPIRVRRFREILLWPVQLMPLKDGAQIQNHWEWLGGPDCPWQEVADEFTQDPGEFSERHYSEFVSFLPYVQRFLYGEGESRDHRPGYGGSPIRVFRRRDVAALTVTLRRGQAPLRFAIAHVDLHFFHDVDVAIIVVELFGEDLPLDRVQDTLFRLGRTYPPAWEPDGSAAQCPHRVEWLGADGAVLAVSDYERKAEYLSFVCRHRAPRIAAHWSFLLRPLVHHHSEETGLLRYRQLEYQRMPAMAYLSLDEPERLERADWVRLGFATSPGVGPSEVMPFAPAFLEGFEQRYCYDRYWDPRAPGAWTRSRILCCGHSLVMVGPEGDAFFTDAETGLLGQFRHQYFLLGLVVHFHRAALVMLSDRLVLAVSQLDIGTVESVKRFKRDIRQVFEIFLRFTHRYWFHELSIQGPLRDLFRLWAGHLGTDRLYADVRDEVQDMSDYLDSDGLRRQANTVLRLTVVTVVSTIGTLVTGFLGMNLLAMADDPLPMRILFFLFVLLATVGLIAFSVMRSKRLADFLEALSDERLPGRSKLALLTKVWERPSRRAGPPL
;
A
#
# COMPACT_ATOMS: atom_id res chain seq x y z
N MET A 1 37.61 15.92 31.07
CA MET A 1 36.93 15.61 29.80
C MET A 1 36.46 16.93 29.25
N ASP A 2 36.67 17.18 27.97
CA ASP A 2 36.25 18.42 27.32
C ASP A 2 34.71 18.51 27.38
N GLU A 3 34.19 19.39 28.24
CA GLU A 3 32.75 19.65 28.47
C GLU A 3 32.10 20.38 27.29
N SER A 4 32.83 20.60 26.20
CA SER A 4 32.31 21.23 25.00
C SER A 4 31.15 20.41 24.41
N PRO A 5 29.97 21.01 24.23
CA PRO A 5 28.79 20.31 23.71
C PRO A 5 29.07 19.74 22.33
N ILE A 6 28.64 18.49 22.09
CA ILE A 6 28.81 17.82 20.80
C ILE A 6 28.05 18.60 19.74
N ARG A 7 28.75 19.01 18.67
CA ARG A 7 28.17 19.72 17.53
C ARG A 7 28.12 18.82 16.31
N VAL A 8 26.98 18.88 15.63
CA VAL A 8 26.75 18.28 14.32
C VAL A 8 27.11 19.35 13.28
N ARG A 9 28.18 19.11 12.53
CA ARG A 9 28.72 20.05 11.54
C ARG A 9 27.81 20.18 10.34
N ARG A 10 27.37 19.05 9.80
CA ARG A 10 26.35 18.99 8.74
C ARG A 10 25.22 18.09 9.20
N PHE A 11 24.02 18.64 9.17
CA PHE A 11 22.79 17.93 9.45
C PHE A 11 21.91 17.96 8.21
N ARG A 12 21.38 16.80 7.84
CA ARG A 12 20.36 16.67 6.81
C ARG A 12 19.29 15.72 7.29
N GLU A 13 18.03 16.06 7.01
CA GLU A 13 16.88 15.21 7.30
C GLU A 13 16.00 15.10 6.04
N ILE A 14 15.55 13.90 5.74
CA ILE A 14 14.60 13.59 4.67
C ILE A 14 13.37 12.99 5.33
N LEU A 15 12.26 13.71 5.32
CA LEU A 15 10.97 13.22 5.80
C LEU A 15 10.21 12.58 4.64
N LEU A 16 9.75 11.34 4.83
CA LEU A 16 8.87 10.65 3.88
C LEU A 16 7.48 10.57 4.47
N TRP A 17 6.48 11.16 3.80
CA TRP A 17 5.09 11.12 4.23
C TRP A 17 4.22 10.38 3.22
N PRO A 18 3.98 9.07 3.43
CA PRO A 18 3.04 8.31 2.63
C PRO A 18 1.60 8.70 2.92
N VAL A 19 0.82 8.94 1.87
CA VAL A 19 -0.62 9.23 1.92
C VAL A 19 -1.36 8.36 0.92
N GLN A 20 -2.59 7.99 1.28
CA GLN A 20 -3.52 7.33 0.36
C GLN A 20 -4.22 8.38 -0.48
N LEU A 21 -4.27 8.17 -1.79
CA LEU A 21 -5.04 9.00 -2.70
C LEU A 21 -6.45 8.44 -2.84
N MET A 22 -7.44 9.33 -2.76
CA MET A 22 -8.84 8.94 -2.92
C MET A 22 -9.20 8.83 -4.41
N PRO A 23 -10.07 7.89 -4.80
CA PRO A 23 -10.51 7.76 -6.18
C PRO A 23 -11.13 9.07 -6.72
N LEU A 24 -10.82 9.40 -7.98
CA LEU A 24 -11.34 10.58 -8.70
C LEU A 24 -12.53 10.23 -9.59
N LYS A 25 -12.45 9.08 -10.25
CA LYS A 25 -13.42 8.57 -11.22
C LYS A 25 -13.99 7.25 -10.71
N ASP A 26 -15.31 7.21 -10.53
CA ASP A 26 -16.00 5.98 -10.13
C ASP A 26 -15.86 4.90 -11.20
N GLY A 27 -15.41 3.71 -10.78
CA GLY A 27 -15.26 2.55 -11.65
C GLY A 27 -14.06 2.58 -12.60
N ALA A 28 -13.22 3.62 -12.57
CA ALA A 28 -11.94 3.61 -13.27
C ALA A 28 -10.92 2.79 -12.47
N GLN A 29 -10.23 1.86 -13.15
CA GLN A 29 -9.19 1.04 -12.53
C GLN A 29 -7.95 1.85 -12.19
N ILE A 30 -7.57 2.78 -13.06
CA ILE A 30 -6.40 3.65 -12.92
C ILE A 30 -6.88 5.10 -12.85
N GLN A 31 -6.46 5.83 -11.82
CA GLN A 31 -6.96 7.17 -11.52
C GLN A 31 -6.10 8.30 -12.10
N ASN A 32 -4.79 8.05 -12.31
CA ASN A 32 -3.80 9.02 -12.79
C ASN A 32 -3.88 10.38 -12.07
N HIS A 33 -3.80 10.39 -10.73
CA HIS A 33 -3.98 11.61 -9.93
C HIS A 33 -3.06 12.76 -10.33
N TRP A 34 -1.85 12.46 -10.81
CA TRP A 34 -0.87 13.45 -11.25
C TRP A 34 -1.32 14.30 -12.46
N GLU A 35 -2.26 13.81 -13.30
CA GLU A 35 -2.78 14.56 -14.45
C GLU A 35 -3.51 15.85 -14.05
N TRP A 36 -3.85 15.98 -12.77
CA TRP A 36 -4.51 17.16 -12.20
C TRP A 36 -3.53 18.15 -11.55
N LEU A 37 -2.23 17.92 -11.70
CA LEU A 37 -1.15 18.84 -11.32
C LEU A 37 -0.53 19.46 -12.59
N GLY A 38 0.28 20.52 -12.43
CA GLY A 38 1.03 21.10 -13.57
C GLY A 38 0.37 22.27 -14.32
N GLY A 39 -0.42 23.12 -13.64
CA GLY A 39 -0.93 24.39 -14.19
C GLY A 39 -0.17 25.64 -13.71
N PRO A 40 -0.43 26.85 -14.28
CA PRO A 40 0.28 28.09 -13.95
C PRO A 40 0.22 28.47 -12.46
N ASP A 41 -0.92 28.20 -11.82
CA ASP A 41 -1.16 28.51 -10.41
C ASP A 41 -0.88 27.33 -9.46
N CYS A 42 -0.39 26.20 -9.99
CA CYS A 42 -0.06 25.03 -9.19
C CYS A 42 1.38 25.15 -8.68
N PRO A 43 1.64 25.02 -7.37
CA PRO A 43 3.00 25.08 -6.84
C PRO A 43 3.84 23.85 -7.23
N TRP A 44 3.20 22.78 -7.72
CA TRP A 44 3.82 21.54 -8.13
C TRP A 44 4.10 21.53 -9.62
N GLN A 45 5.38 21.34 -9.97
CA GLN A 45 5.85 21.21 -11.34
C GLN A 45 6.45 19.83 -11.55
N GLU A 46 6.08 19.15 -12.63
CA GLU A 46 6.65 17.84 -12.96
C GLU A 46 8.17 18.00 -13.16
N VAL A 47 8.94 17.13 -12.51
CA VAL A 47 10.38 17.03 -12.73
C VAL A 47 10.56 16.16 -13.97
N ALA A 48 11.21 16.71 -14.99
CA ALA A 48 11.56 15.95 -16.19
C ALA A 48 12.48 14.78 -15.82
N ASP A 49 12.41 13.70 -16.61
CA ASP A 49 13.24 12.52 -16.41
C ASP A 49 14.74 12.92 -16.37
N GLU A 50 15.44 12.43 -15.35
CA GLU A 50 16.87 12.71 -15.12
C GLU A 50 17.76 12.03 -16.17
N PHE A 51 17.21 11.09 -16.94
CA PHE A 51 17.83 10.51 -18.13
C PHE A 51 17.64 11.44 -19.33
N THR A 52 18.54 12.41 -19.46
CA THR A 52 18.60 13.34 -20.59
C THR A 52 18.96 12.61 -21.90
N GLN A 53 18.42 13.09 -23.02
CA GLN A 53 18.82 12.58 -24.36
C GLN A 53 20.26 12.98 -24.72
N ASP A 54 20.80 14.05 -24.10
CA ASP A 54 22.19 14.47 -24.25
C ASP A 54 23.07 13.80 -23.17
N PRO A 55 24.02 12.92 -23.54
CA PRO A 55 24.96 12.32 -22.61
C PRO A 55 25.88 13.34 -21.91
N GLY A 56 26.09 14.52 -22.48
CA GLY A 56 26.90 15.59 -21.88
C GLY A 56 26.24 16.25 -20.67
N GLU A 57 24.91 16.10 -20.52
CA GLU A 57 24.13 16.58 -19.38
C GLU A 57 23.96 15.50 -18.29
N PHE A 58 24.37 14.26 -18.57
CA PHE A 58 24.22 13.13 -17.66
C PHE A 58 25.36 13.08 -16.64
N SER A 59 25.03 13.30 -15.36
CA SER A 59 26.01 13.31 -14.27
C SER A 59 26.50 11.89 -13.92
N GLU A 60 27.78 11.75 -13.56
CA GLU A 60 28.37 10.51 -13.03
C GLU A 60 27.61 9.98 -11.81
N ARG A 61 27.04 10.88 -11.01
CA ARG A 61 26.18 10.55 -9.87
C ARG A 61 24.94 9.76 -10.27
N HIS A 62 24.27 10.13 -11.37
CA HIS A 62 23.09 9.41 -11.88
C HIS A 62 23.48 8.02 -12.41
N TYR A 63 24.65 7.91 -13.05
CA TYR A 63 25.19 6.62 -13.47
C TYR A 63 25.44 5.70 -12.27
N SER A 64 26.13 6.19 -11.24
CA SER A 64 26.43 5.44 -10.01
C SER A 64 25.17 4.95 -9.30
N GLU A 65 24.14 5.79 -9.23
CA GLU A 65 22.82 5.41 -8.72
C GLU A 65 22.19 4.29 -9.56
N PHE A 66 22.09 4.48 -10.87
CA PHE A 66 21.47 3.51 -11.78
C PHE A 66 22.11 2.12 -11.68
N VAL A 67 23.45 2.04 -11.75
CA VAL A 67 24.17 0.75 -11.71
C VAL A 67 24.16 0.08 -10.34
N SER A 68 23.71 0.79 -9.30
CA SER A 68 23.58 0.22 -7.96
C SER A 68 22.35 -0.67 -7.82
N PHE A 69 21.34 -0.54 -8.68
CA PHE A 69 20.09 -1.29 -8.59
C PHE A 69 20.03 -2.49 -9.55
N LEU A 70 19.27 -3.51 -9.17
CA LEU A 70 18.99 -4.66 -10.02
C LEU A 70 18.13 -4.26 -11.23
N PRO A 71 18.22 -4.95 -12.38
CA PRO A 71 17.52 -4.55 -13.61
C PRO A 71 16.00 -4.37 -13.48
N TYR A 72 15.34 -5.18 -12.65
CA TYR A 72 13.90 -5.04 -12.43
C TYR A 72 13.55 -3.82 -11.56
N VAL A 73 14.45 -3.41 -10.67
CA VAL A 73 14.31 -2.19 -9.86
C VAL A 73 14.63 -0.96 -10.72
N GLN A 74 15.62 -1.04 -11.60
CA GLN A 74 15.90 0.02 -12.57
C GLN A 74 14.66 0.32 -13.44
N ARG A 75 13.98 -0.71 -13.96
CA ARG A 75 12.73 -0.54 -14.70
C ARG A 75 11.62 0.10 -13.86
N PHE A 76 11.61 -0.16 -12.56
CA PHE A 76 10.67 0.47 -11.64
C PHE A 76 11.04 1.94 -11.37
N LEU A 77 12.31 2.26 -11.13
CA LEU A 77 12.70 3.62 -10.77
C LEU A 77 12.71 4.56 -11.98
N TYR A 78 13.18 4.06 -13.12
CA TYR A 78 13.53 4.87 -14.29
C TYR A 78 12.75 4.49 -15.55
N GLY A 79 11.95 3.42 -15.52
CA GLY A 79 11.23 2.94 -16.70
C GLY A 79 12.10 2.18 -17.71
N GLU A 80 11.55 1.98 -18.91
CA GLU A 80 12.28 1.45 -20.06
C GLU A 80 12.53 2.60 -21.04
N GLY A 81 13.78 2.78 -21.49
CA GLY A 81 14.14 3.84 -22.43
C GLY A 81 13.33 3.75 -23.73
N GLU A 82 13.08 4.90 -24.38
CA GLU A 82 12.21 5.01 -25.56
C GLU A 82 12.58 4.00 -26.67
N SER A 83 11.83 2.91 -26.75
CA SER A 83 11.76 2.11 -27.96
C SER A 83 10.64 2.70 -28.82
N ARG A 84 10.95 3.05 -30.08
CA ARG A 84 10.11 3.79 -31.05
C ARG A 84 8.67 3.26 -31.28
N ASP A 85 8.29 2.13 -30.69
CA ASP A 85 6.96 1.56 -30.80
C ASP A 85 6.13 1.85 -29.54
N HIS A 86 5.21 2.82 -29.64
CA HIS A 86 4.15 3.09 -28.67
C HIS A 86 3.16 1.92 -28.59
N ARG A 87 3.58 0.79 -28.04
CA ARG A 87 2.66 -0.24 -27.57
C ARG A 87 2.20 0.13 -26.16
N PRO A 88 0.90 0.01 -25.82
CA PRO A 88 0.44 0.15 -24.45
C PRO A 88 1.06 -0.99 -23.62
N GLY A 89 2.13 -0.66 -22.90
CA GLY A 89 3.03 -1.54 -22.16
C GLY A 89 4.03 -0.69 -21.36
N TYR A 90 5.07 -1.31 -20.81
CA TYR A 90 6.12 -0.79 -19.89
C TYR A 90 6.93 0.47 -20.34
N GLY A 91 6.46 1.28 -21.28
CA GLY A 91 7.25 2.30 -21.99
C GLY A 91 7.47 3.64 -21.29
N GLY A 92 7.31 3.75 -19.96
CA GLY A 92 7.64 4.97 -19.21
C GLY A 92 7.82 4.69 -17.72
N SER A 93 8.55 5.55 -17.00
CA SER A 93 8.77 5.37 -15.56
C SER A 93 7.43 5.28 -14.81
N PRO A 94 7.22 4.25 -13.96
CA PRO A 94 6.03 4.18 -13.13
C PRO A 94 6.02 5.22 -12.01
N ILE A 95 7.15 5.88 -11.75
CA ILE A 95 7.22 6.95 -10.77
C ILE A 95 7.13 8.30 -11.49
N ARG A 96 6.23 9.16 -11.03
CA ARG A 96 6.21 10.57 -11.45
C ARG A 96 6.50 11.46 -10.26
N VAL A 97 7.44 12.37 -10.44
CA VAL A 97 7.90 13.27 -9.38
C VAL A 97 7.48 14.69 -9.72
N PHE A 98 6.84 15.36 -8.76
CA PHE A 98 6.50 16.77 -8.86
C PHE A 98 7.27 17.53 -7.79
N ARG A 99 7.98 18.57 -8.17
CA ARG A 99 8.74 19.42 -7.25
C ARG A 99 7.98 20.70 -6.96
N ARG A 100 7.93 21.04 -5.68
CA ARG A 100 7.41 22.30 -5.17
C ARG A 100 8.56 23.30 -4.99
N ARG A 101 8.47 24.48 -5.62
CA ARG A 101 9.58 25.46 -5.73
C ARG A 101 9.36 26.77 -4.96
N ASP A 102 8.18 26.99 -4.41
CA ASP A 102 7.84 28.20 -3.64
C ASP A 102 8.43 28.18 -2.22
N VAL A 103 8.84 27.01 -1.70
CA VAL A 103 9.39 26.86 -0.34
C VAL A 103 10.92 26.78 -0.38
N ALA A 104 11.60 27.68 0.34
CA ALA A 104 13.06 27.78 0.34
C ALA A 104 13.71 27.48 1.70
N ALA A 105 13.01 27.74 2.81
CA ALA A 105 13.54 27.53 4.15
C ALA A 105 12.45 27.14 5.15
N LEU A 106 12.87 26.62 6.29
CA LEU A 106 12.03 26.26 7.42
C LEU A 106 12.59 26.88 8.70
N THR A 107 11.74 27.53 9.48
CA THR A 107 12.07 27.97 10.84
C THR A 107 11.31 27.14 11.86
N VAL A 108 12.03 26.57 12.84
CA VAL A 108 11.47 25.68 13.86
C VAL A 108 11.83 26.16 15.25
N THR A 109 10.82 26.47 16.05
CA THR A 109 10.97 26.67 17.49
C THR A 109 10.55 25.38 18.19
N LEU A 110 11.53 24.62 18.70
CA LEU A 110 11.27 23.31 19.30
C LEU A 110 10.48 23.38 20.61
N ARG A 111 10.85 24.29 21.51
CA ARG A 111 10.15 24.53 22.78
C ARG A 111 9.96 26.03 23.01
N ARG A 112 8.94 26.37 23.79
CA ARG A 112 8.66 27.76 24.16
C ARG A 112 9.89 28.41 24.81
N GLY A 113 10.25 29.60 24.34
CA GLY A 113 11.38 30.38 24.87
C GLY A 113 12.77 29.95 24.36
N GLN A 114 12.88 28.90 23.55
CA GLN A 114 14.15 28.54 22.91
C GLN A 114 14.37 29.32 21.61
N ALA A 115 15.64 29.55 21.26
CA ALA A 115 16.01 30.15 19.99
C ALA A 115 15.51 29.28 18.80
N PRO A 116 14.87 29.88 17.78
CA PRO A 116 14.47 29.17 16.58
C PRO A 116 15.68 28.60 15.84
N LEU A 117 15.52 27.38 15.31
CA LEU A 117 16.44 26.79 14.34
C LEU A 117 15.97 27.16 12.93
N ARG A 118 16.90 27.42 12.03
CA ARG A 118 16.62 27.65 10.62
C ARG A 118 17.28 26.55 9.79
N PHE A 119 16.49 25.93 8.92
CA PHE A 119 16.95 24.94 7.96
C PHE A 119 16.70 25.44 6.54
N ALA A 120 17.63 25.18 5.65
CA ALA A 120 17.43 25.36 4.22
C ALA A 120 16.69 24.13 3.65
N ILE A 121 15.86 24.35 2.65
CA ILE A 121 15.15 23.28 1.94
C ILE A 121 15.92 22.95 0.67
N ALA A 122 16.34 21.69 0.54
CA ALA A 122 16.97 21.21 -0.68
C ALA A 122 15.92 20.95 -1.76
N HIS A 123 14.82 20.29 -1.39
CA HIS A 123 13.65 20.11 -2.25
C HIS A 123 12.43 19.64 -1.44
N VAL A 124 11.25 19.87 -2.02
CA VAL A 124 9.99 19.27 -1.59
C VAL A 124 9.38 18.58 -2.80
N ASP A 125 9.32 17.26 -2.76
CA ASP A 125 8.92 16.44 -3.90
C ASP A 125 7.71 15.58 -3.57
N LEU A 126 6.82 15.41 -4.53
CA LEU A 126 5.64 14.56 -4.45
C LEU A 126 5.79 13.41 -5.45
N HIS A 127 5.97 12.20 -4.91
CA HIS A 127 6.17 10.98 -5.68
C HIS A 127 4.83 10.27 -5.85
N PHE A 128 4.41 10.11 -7.10
CA PHE A 128 3.27 9.27 -7.48
C PHE A 128 3.75 7.94 -8.03
N PHE A 129 3.01 6.88 -7.72
CA PHE A 129 3.28 5.54 -8.24
C PHE A 129 2.13 5.16 -9.17
N HIS A 130 2.45 4.81 -10.40
CA HIS A 130 1.46 4.42 -11.40
C HIS A 130 0.65 3.21 -10.90
N ASP A 131 -0.65 3.18 -11.18
CA ASP A 131 -1.59 2.10 -10.82
C ASP A 131 -1.74 1.75 -9.32
N VAL A 132 -1.10 2.49 -8.42
CA VAL A 132 -1.27 2.40 -6.96
C VAL A 132 -1.67 3.76 -6.42
N ASP A 133 -2.81 3.83 -5.72
CA ASP A 133 -3.32 5.11 -5.19
C ASP A 133 -2.62 5.53 -3.88
N VAL A 134 -1.28 5.62 -3.94
CA VAL A 134 -0.40 6.12 -2.89
C VAL A 134 0.46 7.23 -3.48
N ALA A 135 0.69 8.28 -2.69
CA ALA A 135 1.75 9.26 -2.95
C ALA A 135 2.65 9.38 -1.73
N ILE A 136 3.92 9.74 -1.95
CA ILE A 136 4.87 10.04 -0.86
C ILE A 136 5.36 11.48 -1.04
N ILE A 137 5.11 12.31 -0.03
CA ILE A 137 5.69 13.65 0.05
C ILE A 137 7.07 13.51 0.70
N VAL A 138 8.08 14.04 0.03
CA VAL A 138 9.47 14.03 0.48
C VAL A 138 9.90 15.45 0.75
N VAL A 139 10.40 15.70 1.96
CA VAL A 139 10.97 17.00 2.33
C VAL A 139 12.42 16.77 2.75
N GLU A 140 13.36 17.25 1.95
CA GLU A 140 14.78 17.25 2.29
C GLU A 140 15.18 18.63 2.82
N LEU A 141 15.63 18.68 4.06
CA LEU A 141 16.13 19.88 4.73
C LEU A 141 17.56 19.68 5.22
N PHE A 142 18.28 20.79 5.39
CA PHE A 142 19.63 20.76 5.95
C PHE A 142 19.95 21.98 6.79
N GLY A 143 20.90 21.81 7.69
CA GLY A 143 21.43 22.86 8.55
C GLY A 143 22.87 22.52 8.96
N GLU A 144 23.58 23.53 9.43
CA GLU A 144 24.99 23.42 9.79
C GLU A 144 25.22 23.83 11.24
N ASP A 145 26.27 23.28 11.83
CA ASP A 145 26.76 23.63 13.16
C ASP A 145 25.68 23.63 14.25
N LEU A 146 24.92 22.54 14.35
CA LEU A 146 23.82 22.40 15.32
C LEU A 146 24.27 21.63 16.57
N PRO A 147 23.84 22.01 17.78
CA PRO A 147 24.03 21.18 18.96
C PRO A 147 23.32 19.82 18.84
N LEU A 148 23.94 18.74 19.31
CA LEU A 148 23.40 17.37 19.17
C LEU A 148 22.00 17.21 19.79
N ASP A 149 21.75 17.82 20.95
CA ASP A 149 20.45 17.79 21.62
C ASP A 149 19.34 18.45 20.77
N ARG A 150 19.67 19.53 20.07
CA ARG A 150 18.78 20.22 19.14
C ARG A 150 18.49 19.36 17.92
N VAL A 151 19.49 18.63 17.42
CA VAL A 151 19.30 17.66 16.32
C VAL A 151 18.41 16.50 16.76
N GLN A 152 18.69 15.89 17.91
CA GLN A 152 17.85 14.82 18.47
C GLN A 152 16.39 15.28 18.69
N ASP A 153 16.18 16.48 19.25
CA ASP A 153 14.82 17.02 19.47
C ASP A 153 14.13 17.40 18.14
N THR A 154 14.89 17.81 17.12
CA THR A 154 14.36 18.05 15.76
C THR A 154 13.88 16.75 15.13
N LEU A 155 14.77 15.74 15.06
CA LEU A 155 14.43 14.40 14.58
C LEU A 155 13.20 13.90 15.32
N PHE A 156 13.22 14.00 16.66
CA PHE A 156 12.10 13.57 17.50
C PHE A 156 10.81 14.25 17.09
N ARG A 157 10.75 15.59 16.99
CA ARG A 157 9.51 16.39 16.95
C ARG A 157 8.96 16.70 15.55
N LEU A 158 9.85 17.01 14.60
CA LEU A 158 9.49 17.76 13.39
C LEU A 158 8.47 17.03 12.50
N GLY A 159 8.69 15.75 12.22
CA GLY A 159 7.85 14.96 11.30
C GLY A 159 6.44 14.62 11.80
N ARG A 160 5.89 15.28 12.83
CA ARG A 160 4.51 15.01 13.28
C ARG A 160 3.49 15.79 12.46
N THR A 161 2.55 15.09 11.84
CA THR A 161 1.46 15.73 11.08
C THR A 161 0.38 16.31 11.99
N TYR A 162 0.27 15.80 13.22
CA TYR A 162 -0.68 16.23 14.23
C TYR A 162 -0.15 15.91 15.65
N PRO A 163 -0.65 16.60 16.69
CA PRO A 163 -0.21 16.36 18.05
C PRO A 163 -0.82 15.06 18.63
N PRO A 164 -0.04 14.20 19.32
CA PRO A 164 -0.56 13.04 20.05
C PRO A 164 -1.44 13.42 21.24
N ALA A 165 -1.06 14.51 21.90
CA ALA A 165 -1.60 14.95 23.17
C ALA A 165 -1.27 16.43 23.38
N TRP A 166 -1.82 16.99 24.46
CA TRP A 166 -1.51 18.35 24.90
C TRP A 166 -1.12 18.31 26.37
N GLU A 167 -0.11 19.11 26.71
CA GLU A 167 0.35 19.33 28.07
C GLU A 167 -0.67 20.16 28.88
N PRO A 168 -0.57 20.20 30.22
CA PRO A 168 -1.46 21.00 31.07
C PRO A 168 -1.48 22.50 30.72
N ASP A 169 -0.39 23.02 30.16
CA ASP A 169 -0.28 24.42 29.72
C ASP A 169 -0.91 24.68 28.33
N GLY A 170 -1.50 23.65 27.71
CA GLY A 170 -2.13 23.71 26.39
C GLY A 170 -1.17 23.54 25.22
N SER A 171 0.14 23.42 25.47
CA SER A 171 1.11 23.16 24.40
C SER A 171 0.94 21.74 23.85
N ALA A 172 1.21 21.56 22.56
CA ALA A 172 1.18 20.24 21.95
C ALA A 172 2.36 19.38 22.40
N ALA A 173 2.08 18.24 23.02
CA ALA A 173 3.09 17.30 23.45
C ALA A 173 3.83 16.72 22.24
N GLN A 174 5.16 16.62 22.34
CA GLN A 174 6.03 16.02 21.31
C GLN A 174 6.04 16.70 19.92
N CYS A 175 5.32 17.80 19.72
CA CYS A 175 5.45 18.63 18.52
C CYS A 175 6.45 19.76 18.78
N PRO A 176 6.99 20.40 17.73
CA PRO A 176 7.63 21.70 17.89
C PRO A 176 6.60 22.70 18.41
N HIS A 177 7.05 23.69 19.18
CA HIS A 177 6.20 24.79 19.61
C HIS A 177 5.67 25.60 18.43
N ARG A 178 6.51 25.84 17.41
CA ARG A 178 6.13 26.58 16.20
C ARG A 178 6.99 26.17 15.01
N VAL A 179 6.37 26.05 13.85
CA VAL A 179 7.02 25.73 12.56
C VAL A 179 6.54 26.72 11.51
N GLU A 180 7.44 27.27 10.72
CA GLU A 180 7.16 28.25 9.67
C GLU A 180 7.85 27.85 8.36
N TRP A 181 7.07 27.66 7.30
CA TRP A 181 7.59 27.54 5.94
C TRP A 181 7.85 28.92 5.37
N LEU A 182 9.04 29.12 4.78
CA LEU A 182 9.48 30.40 4.25
C LEU A 182 9.69 30.33 2.73
N GLY A 183 9.28 31.39 2.03
CA GLY A 183 9.62 31.62 0.63
C GLY A 183 11.06 32.08 0.45
N ALA A 184 11.49 32.18 -0.82
CA ALA A 184 12.85 32.63 -1.17
C ALA A 184 13.13 34.08 -0.74
N ASP A 185 12.09 34.90 -0.64
CA ASP A 185 12.11 36.28 -0.13
C ASP A 185 12.07 36.37 1.41
N GLY A 186 11.98 35.23 2.10
CA GLY A 186 11.83 35.16 3.55
C GLY A 186 10.39 35.36 4.05
N ALA A 187 9.40 35.51 3.16
CA ALA A 187 8.00 35.62 3.56
C ALA A 187 7.52 34.31 4.19
N VAL A 188 6.73 34.41 5.26
CA VAL A 188 6.11 33.25 5.91
C VAL A 188 4.93 32.78 5.06
N LEU A 189 5.05 31.60 4.47
CA LEU A 189 4.04 31.01 3.60
C LEU A 189 2.96 30.27 4.40
N ALA A 190 3.36 29.55 5.46
CA ALA A 190 2.44 28.85 6.35
C ALA A 190 3.07 28.61 7.72
N VAL A 191 2.21 28.50 8.74
CA VAL A 191 2.59 28.33 10.15
C VAL A 191 1.87 27.11 10.74
N SER A 192 2.54 26.37 11.63
CA SER A 192 1.91 25.31 12.41
C SER A 192 0.87 25.86 13.37
N ASP A 193 -0.11 25.04 13.70
CA ASP A 193 -1.25 25.42 14.54
C ASP A 193 -1.56 24.38 15.62
N TYR A 194 -0.52 23.70 16.11
CA TYR A 194 -0.62 22.59 17.07
C TYR A 194 -1.32 22.97 18.39
N GLU A 195 -1.27 24.25 18.77
CA GLU A 195 -1.92 24.83 19.95
C GLU A 195 -3.45 24.89 19.84
N ARG A 196 -4.04 24.76 18.63
CA ARG A 196 -5.50 24.84 18.40
C ARG A 196 -6.23 23.55 18.81
N LYS A 197 -6.02 23.09 20.05
CA LYS A 197 -6.56 21.83 20.62
C LYS A 197 -8.05 21.59 20.30
N ALA A 198 -8.89 22.61 20.45
CA ALA A 198 -10.33 22.50 20.22
C ALA A 198 -10.67 22.06 18.78
N GLU A 199 -9.92 22.52 17.78
CA GLU A 199 -10.14 22.15 16.39
C GLU A 199 -9.77 20.70 16.12
N TYR A 200 -8.62 20.25 16.61
CA TYR A 200 -8.22 18.84 16.49
C TYR A 200 -9.25 17.91 17.15
N LEU A 201 -9.70 18.23 18.37
CA LEU A 201 -10.71 17.41 19.06
C LEU A 201 -12.05 17.41 18.33
N SER A 202 -12.53 18.58 17.89
CA SER A 202 -13.79 18.69 17.16
C SER A 202 -13.76 17.91 15.84
N PHE A 203 -12.63 17.92 15.15
CA PHE A 203 -12.43 17.21 13.89
C PHE A 203 -12.50 15.69 14.09
N VAL A 204 -11.84 15.16 15.13
CA VAL A 204 -11.90 13.73 15.47
C VAL A 204 -13.33 13.32 15.87
N CYS A 205 -14.06 14.16 16.61
CA CYS A 205 -15.45 13.90 16.96
C CYS A 205 -16.36 13.76 15.73
N ARG A 206 -16.17 14.61 14.72
CA ARG A 206 -16.99 14.63 13.50
C ARG A 206 -16.61 13.52 12.51
N HIS A 207 -15.32 13.31 12.30
CA HIS A 207 -14.83 12.53 11.16
C HIS A 207 -14.17 11.20 11.54
N ARG A 208 -13.93 10.94 12.84
CA ARG A 208 -13.18 9.76 13.31
C ARG A 208 -11.80 9.61 12.65
N ALA A 209 -11.19 10.74 12.30
CA ALA A 209 -9.88 10.83 11.69
C ALA A 209 -9.11 12.00 12.31
N PRO A 210 -7.76 11.95 12.37
CA PRO A 210 -6.97 13.06 12.86
C PRO A 210 -7.03 14.26 11.90
N ARG A 211 -6.97 15.47 12.45
CA ARG A 211 -6.78 16.70 11.68
C ARG A 211 -5.30 16.88 11.40
N ILE A 212 -4.94 17.20 10.15
CA ILE A 212 -3.57 17.55 9.77
C ILE A 212 -3.27 19.00 10.17
N ALA A 213 -2.08 19.26 10.71
CA ALA A 213 -1.63 20.60 11.03
C ALA A 213 -1.52 21.50 9.77
N ALA A 214 -1.85 22.78 9.93
CA ALA A 214 -2.03 23.72 8.82
C ALA A 214 -0.79 23.82 7.90
N HIS A 215 0.41 23.95 8.47
CA HIS A 215 1.66 23.98 7.69
C HIS A 215 1.94 22.71 6.86
N TRP A 216 1.55 21.52 7.33
CA TRP A 216 1.68 20.28 6.56
C TRP A 216 0.60 20.19 5.47
N SER A 217 -0.63 20.58 5.79
CA SER A 217 -1.71 20.68 4.80
C SER A 217 -1.38 21.70 3.71
N PHE A 218 -0.69 22.80 4.05
CA PHE A 218 -0.21 23.79 3.09
C PHE A 218 0.71 23.15 2.05
N LEU A 219 1.67 22.33 2.47
CA LEU A 219 2.61 21.67 1.55
C LEU A 219 1.90 20.79 0.54
N LEU A 220 0.80 20.15 0.91
CA LEU A 220 0.05 19.25 0.03
C LEU A 220 -0.86 19.93 -0.99
N ARG A 221 -1.18 21.22 -0.82
CA ARG A 221 -2.06 21.93 -1.77
C ARG A 221 -1.54 21.79 -3.21
N PRO A 222 -2.41 21.49 -4.20
CA PRO A 222 -3.88 21.54 -4.16
C PRO A 222 -4.56 20.25 -3.64
N LEU A 223 -3.82 19.24 -3.22
CA LEU A 223 -4.41 18.06 -2.60
C LEU A 223 -5.02 18.45 -1.24
N VAL A 224 -6.29 18.11 -1.02
CA VAL A 224 -7.01 18.43 0.21
C VAL A 224 -7.28 17.18 1.05
N HIS A 225 -7.27 17.32 2.37
CA HIS A 225 -7.54 16.19 3.25
C HIS A 225 -8.99 15.70 3.03
N HIS A 226 -9.19 14.39 2.85
CA HIS A 226 -10.47 13.82 2.42
C HIS A 226 -11.64 14.17 3.34
N HIS A 227 -11.39 14.25 4.64
CA HIS A 227 -12.40 14.57 5.64
C HIS A 227 -12.56 16.08 5.91
N SER A 228 -11.74 16.93 5.28
CA SER A 228 -11.87 18.38 5.41
C SER A 228 -13.08 18.92 4.64
N GLU A 229 -13.58 20.06 5.08
CA GLU A 229 -14.63 20.83 4.39
C GLU A 229 -14.07 21.61 3.18
N GLU A 230 -12.75 21.57 2.93
CA GLU A 230 -12.13 22.25 1.81
C GLU A 230 -12.58 21.63 0.47
N THR A 231 -12.86 22.52 -0.49
CA THR A 231 -13.18 22.10 -1.86
C THR A 231 -11.88 21.79 -2.59
N GLY A 232 -11.79 20.58 -3.13
CA GLY A 232 -10.61 20.12 -3.88
C GLY A 232 -10.90 18.76 -4.49
N LEU A 233 -10.53 18.62 -5.76
CA LEU A 233 -10.74 17.39 -6.52
C LEU A 233 -9.79 16.29 -6.06
N LEU A 234 -8.50 16.61 -5.95
CA LEU A 234 -7.50 15.69 -5.42
C LEU A 234 -7.64 15.59 -3.91
N ARG A 235 -8.00 14.40 -3.42
CA ARG A 235 -8.18 14.15 -1.99
C ARG A 235 -7.21 13.10 -1.49
N TYR A 236 -6.70 13.30 -0.29
CA TYR A 236 -5.80 12.34 0.37
C TYR A 236 -6.30 11.95 1.76
N ARG A 237 -5.94 10.75 2.18
CA ARG A 237 -6.08 10.24 3.54
C ARG A 237 -4.72 9.88 4.11
N GLN A 238 -4.62 9.98 5.41
CA GLN A 238 -3.47 9.48 6.14
C GLN A 238 -3.60 7.98 6.34
N LEU A 239 -2.51 7.24 6.09
CA LEU A 239 -2.50 5.79 6.24
C LEU A 239 -2.21 5.36 7.68
N GLU A 240 -1.07 5.75 8.23
CA GLU A 240 -0.60 5.17 9.50
C GLU A 240 0.05 6.20 10.45
N TYR A 241 0.80 7.15 9.89
CA TYR A 241 1.86 7.80 10.63
C TYR A 241 1.43 9.05 11.39
N GLN A 242 1.33 8.97 12.72
CA GLN A 242 1.37 10.18 13.56
C GLN A 242 2.66 10.98 13.31
N ARG A 243 3.77 10.28 13.10
CA ARG A 243 5.10 10.81 12.80
C ARG A 243 5.59 10.19 11.50
N MET A 244 5.99 11.03 10.56
CA MET A 244 6.54 10.66 9.25
C MET A 244 7.85 9.89 9.41
N PRO A 245 8.05 8.79 8.66
CA PRO A 245 9.36 8.20 8.51
C PRO A 245 10.43 9.23 8.14
N ALA A 246 11.64 9.03 8.67
CA ALA A 246 12.71 10.01 8.55
C ALA A 246 14.05 9.34 8.26
N MET A 247 14.82 9.94 7.37
CA MET A 247 16.24 9.65 7.20
C MET A 247 17.05 10.83 7.69
N ALA A 248 18.16 10.59 8.37
CA ALA A 248 19.04 11.65 8.81
C ALA A 248 20.50 11.34 8.51
N TYR A 249 21.25 12.37 8.14
CA TYR A 249 22.70 12.32 7.96
C TYR A 249 23.32 13.35 8.90
N LEU A 250 24.29 12.91 9.69
CA LEU A 250 25.01 13.72 10.67
C LEU A 250 26.51 13.54 10.45
N SER A 251 27.22 14.64 10.22
CA SER A 251 28.67 14.69 10.34
C SER A 251 29.09 15.33 11.67
N LEU A 252 30.04 14.72 12.37
CA LEU A 252 30.60 15.22 13.63
C LEU A 252 32.12 15.25 13.54
N ASP A 253 32.78 16.11 14.32
CA ASP A 253 34.25 16.13 14.37
C ASP A 253 34.80 14.77 14.85
N GLU A 254 34.20 14.22 15.92
CA GLU A 254 34.61 12.96 16.56
C GLU A 254 33.36 12.12 16.92
N PRO A 255 32.83 11.30 15.99
CA PRO A 255 31.67 10.44 16.25
C PRO A 255 31.85 9.48 17.44
N GLU A 256 33.08 9.10 17.77
CA GLU A 256 33.44 8.24 18.90
C GLU A 256 33.12 8.85 20.27
N ARG A 257 32.91 10.18 20.34
CA ARG A 257 32.46 10.87 21.56
C ARG A 257 30.99 10.58 21.89
N LEU A 258 30.21 10.05 20.94
CA LEU A 258 28.81 9.71 21.18
C LEU A 258 28.70 8.51 22.12
N GLU A 259 27.95 8.70 23.20
CA GLU A 259 27.70 7.63 24.17
C GLU A 259 26.59 6.69 23.67
N ARG A 260 26.49 5.52 24.30
CA ARG A 260 25.44 4.55 23.98
C ARG A 260 24.03 5.17 24.04
N ALA A 261 23.80 6.05 25.01
CA ALA A 261 22.52 6.73 25.15
C ALA A 261 22.21 7.64 23.94
N ASP A 262 23.21 8.33 23.38
CA ASP A 262 23.06 9.13 22.17
C ASP A 262 22.77 8.27 20.94
N TRP A 263 23.47 7.13 20.80
CA TRP A 263 23.20 6.16 19.74
C TRP A 263 21.77 5.64 19.79
N VAL A 264 21.27 5.32 20.99
CA VAL A 264 19.88 4.89 21.18
C VAL A 264 18.90 6.02 20.85
N ARG A 265 19.19 7.26 21.25
CA ARG A 265 18.34 8.42 20.93
C ARG A 265 18.26 8.69 19.43
N LEU A 266 19.39 8.65 18.74
CA LEU A 266 19.45 8.80 17.28
C LEU A 266 18.76 7.63 16.58
N GLY A 267 19.04 6.38 17.00
CA GLY A 267 18.53 5.18 16.34
C GLY A 267 17.02 5.00 16.42
N PHE A 268 16.41 5.37 17.54
CA PHE A 268 14.94 5.42 17.69
C PHE A 268 14.34 6.80 17.44
N ALA A 269 15.19 7.77 17.09
CA ALA A 269 14.84 9.18 16.94
C ALA A 269 13.94 9.66 18.10
N THR A 270 14.32 9.38 19.34
CA THR A 270 13.55 9.72 20.55
C THR A 270 13.93 11.09 21.10
N SER A 271 13.18 11.58 22.08
CA SER A 271 13.48 12.82 22.79
C SER A 271 14.89 12.80 23.38
N PRO A 272 15.61 13.94 23.43
CA PRO A 272 16.91 14.03 24.10
C PRO A 272 16.85 13.67 25.61
N GLY A 273 15.64 13.62 26.20
CA GLY A 273 15.43 13.29 27.60
C GLY A 273 15.55 14.50 28.53
N VAL A 274 15.42 14.26 29.84
CA VAL A 274 15.62 15.25 30.90
C VAL A 274 16.72 14.72 31.81
N GLY A 275 17.85 15.42 31.88
CA GLY A 275 19.01 15.00 32.67
C GLY A 275 20.30 14.89 31.85
N PRO A 276 21.38 14.35 32.45
CA PRO A 276 22.67 14.15 31.77
C PRO A 276 22.55 13.26 30.51
N SER A 277 23.46 13.43 29.55
CA SER A 277 23.53 12.65 28.31
C SER A 277 23.61 11.14 28.57
N GLU A 278 24.29 10.75 29.65
CA GLU A 278 24.50 9.36 30.08
C GLU A 278 23.21 8.60 30.44
N VAL A 279 22.13 9.32 30.76
CA VAL A 279 20.87 8.68 31.16
C VAL A 279 20.25 7.98 29.95
N MET A 280 20.07 6.67 30.04
CA MET A 280 19.45 5.88 28.97
C MET A 280 17.98 6.26 28.78
N PRO A 281 17.49 6.43 27.53
CA PRO A 281 16.10 6.81 27.27
C PRO A 281 15.08 5.68 27.52
N PHE A 282 15.53 4.42 27.62
CA PHE A 282 14.67 3.25 27.82
C PHE A 282 15.27 2.29 28.85
N ALA A 283 14.42 1.39 29.36
CA ALA A 283 14.83 0.37 30.33
C ALA A 283 15.95 -0.54 29.78
N PRO A 284 16.93 -0.95 30.60
CA PRO A 284 18.06 -1.76 30.15
C PRO A 284 17.67 -3.05 29.43
N ALA A 285 16.63 -3.76 29.91
CA ALA A 285 16.15 -5.00 29.30
C ALA A 285 15.62 -4.82 27.87
N PHE A 286 14.96 -3.69 27.57
CA PHE A 286 14.51 -3.38 26.22
C PHE A 286 15.70 -3.12 25.26
N LEU A 287 16.78 -2.56 25.80
CA LEU A 287 17.98 -2.19 25.05
C LEU A 287 19.02 -3.31 24.98
N GLU A 288 18.73 -4.49 25.53
CA GLU A 288 19.60 -5.65 25.40
C GLU A 288 19.76 -6.02 23.92
N GLY A 289 20.98 -6.03 23.37
CA GLY A 289 21.23 -6.33 21.96
C GLY A 289 20.83 -5.22 20.97
N PHE A 290 20.69 -3.96 21.44
CA PHE A 290 20.40 -2.80 20.59
C PHE A 290 21.34 -2.73 19.37
N GLU A 291 22.64 -2.86 19.61
CA GLU A 291 23.68 -2.73 18.58
C GLU A 291 23.51 -3.79 17.48
N GLN A 292 23.20 -5.03 17.84
CA GLN A 292 23.02 -6.12 16.87
C GLN A 292 21.74 -5.96 16.05
N ARG A 293 20.68 -5.38 16.62
CA ARG A 293 19.36 -5.27 15.98
C ARG A 293 19.18 -4.00 15.16
N TYR A 294 19.79 -2.89 15.58
CA TYR A 294 19.50 -1.57 15.02
C TYR A 294 20.72 -0.89 14.40
N CYS A 295 21.95 -1.34 14.69
CA CYS A 295 23.16 -0.75 14.10
C CYS A 295 23.68 -1.62 12.95
N TYR A 296 23.80 -1.04 11.75
CA TYR A 296 24.54 -1.61 10.63
C TYR A 296 26.01 -1.17 10.72
N ASP A 297 26.79 -1.92 11.50
CA ASP A 297 28.17 -1.59 11.87
C ASP A 297 29.23 -2.09 10.87
N ARG A 298 28.88 -2.21 9.58
CA ARG A 298 29.83 -2.68 8.55
C ARG A 298 31.09 -1.83 8.44
N TYR A 299 30.96 -0.53 8.70
CA TYR A 299 32.05 0.46 8.64
C TYR A 299 32.37 1.06 10.01
N TRP A 300 31.76 0.55 11.08
CA TRP A 300 31.95 1.07 12.42
C TRP A 300 32.74 0.08 13.28
N ASP A 301 33.96 0.45 13.62
CA ASP A 301 34.71 -0.19 14.70
C ASP A 301 35.47 0.89 15.50
N PRO A 302 35.05 1.18 16.75
CA PRO A 302 35.70 2.19 17.57
C PRO A 302 37.09 1.76 18.05
N ARG A 303 37.44 0.48 17.92
CA ARG A 303 38.70 -0.10 18.42
C ARG A 303 39.70 -0.42 17.31
N ALA A 304 39.27 -0.44 16.05
CA ALA A 304 40.16 -0.72 14.92
C ALA A 304 40.61 0.57 14.21
N PRO A 305 41.89 0.96 14.31
CA PRO A 305 42.46 1.98 13.45
C PRO A 305 42.58 1.42 12.02
N GLY A 306 41.61 1.73 11.15
CA GLY A 306 41.68 1.34 9.74
C GLY A 306 40.35 1.16 8.98
N ALA A 307 39.19 1.39 9.61
CA ALA A 307 37.93 1.40 8.87
C ALA A 307 37.95 2.50 7.79
N TRP A 308 37.63 2.14 6.54
CA TRP A 308 37.68 3.03 5.36
C TRP A 308 36.86 4.31 5.55
N THR A 309 35.71 4.20 6.21
CA THR A 309 34.91 5.34 6.73
C THR A 309 34.50 4.96 8.14
N ARG A 310 34.69 5.81 9.15
CA ARG A 310 34.21 5.54 10.52
C ARG A 310 32.72 5.87 10.65
N SER A 311 31.91 5.28 9.78
CA SER A 311 30.49 5.59 9.66
C SER A 311 29.63 4.48 10.29
N ARG A 312 28.57 4.90 10.98
CA ARG A 312 27.58 4.01 11.58
C ARG A 312 26.20 4.37 11.03
N ILE A 313 25.45 3.36 10.60
CA ILE A 313 24.07 3.52 10.15
C ILE A 313 23.15 2.85 11.18
N LEU A 314 22.15 3.58 11.65
CA LEU A 314 21.13 3.11 12.58
C LEU A 314 19.83 2.96 11.81
N CYS A 315 19.09 1.86 12.01
CA CYS A 315 17.79 1.66 11.38
C CYS A 315 16.83 0.99 12.36
N CYS A 316 15.69 1.63 12.63
CA CYS A 316 14.59 1.05 13.42
C CYS A 316 13.30 0.85 12.61
N GLY A 317 13.40 0.86 11.27
CA GLY A 317 12.26 0.81 10.36
C GLY A 317 11.59 2.16 10.17
N HIS A 318 11.30 2.88 11.25
CA HIS A 318 10.72 4.22 11.16
C HIS A 318 11.75 5.30 10.83
N SER A 319 12.95 5.21 11.43
CA SER A 319 14.06 6.12 11.13
C SER A 319 15.30 5.38 10.65
N LEU A 320 16.03 6.02 9.74
CA LEU A 320 17.39 5.66 9.37
C LEU A 320 18.32 6.83 9.65
N VAL A 321 19.38 6.63 10.44
CA VAL A 321 20.34 7.69 10.78
C VAL A 321 21.75 7.26 10.43
N MET A 322 22.40 7.99 9.53
CA MET A 322 23.80 7.81 9.16
C MET A 322 24.65 8.83 9.88
N VAL A 323 25.67 8.36 10.60
CA VAL A 323 26.58 9.18 11.39
C VAL A 323 28.01 8.89 10.98
N GLY A 324 28.83 9.94 10.82
CA GLY A 324 30.24 9.77 10.47
C GLY A 324 31.07 11.04 10.67
N PRO A 325 32.38 10.96 10.39
CA PRO A 325 33.32 12.03 10.69
C PRO A 325 33.29 13.15 9.65
N GLU A 326 33.24 14.41 10.08
CA GLU A 326 33.34 15.61 9.22
C GLU A 326 34.70 15.69 8.52
N GLY A 327 35.76 15.24 9.19
CA GLY A 327 37.12 15.26 8.62
C GLY A 327 37.35 14.25 7.49
N ASP A 328 36.41 13.35 7.22
CA ASP A 328 36.50 12.38 6.13
C ASP A 328 35.87 12.97 4.85
N ALA A 329 36.73 13.22 3.85
CA ALA A 329 36.32 13.77 2.57
C ALA A 329 35.33 12.87 1.83
N PHE A 330 35.47 11.54 1.94
CA PHE A 330 34.52 10.62 1.31
C PHE A 330 33.19 10.58 2.05
N PHE A 331 33.18 10.75 3.38
CA PHE A 331 31.93 10.83 4.13
C PHE A 331 31.11 12.07 3.74
N THR A 332 31.79 13.23 3.61
CA THR A 332 31.16 14.54 3.42
C THR A 332 30.94 14.96 1.95
N ASP A 333 31.49 14.22 0.99
CA ASP A 333 31.34 14.51 -0.43
C ASP A 333 29.90 14.30 -0.92
N ALA A 334 29.34 15.35 -1.53
CA ALA A 334 27.95 15.43 -1.96
C ALA A 334 27.69 14.86 -3.36
N GLU A 335 28.74 14.57 -4.14
CA GLU A 335 28.61 14.06 -5.50
C GLU A 335 28.85 12.55 -5.56
N THR A 336 30.02 12.07 -5.11
CA THR A 336 30.45 10.67 -5.25
C THR A 336 30.58 9.92 -3.91
N GLY A 337 30.68 10.67 -2.81
CA GLY A 337 30.81 10.16 -1.45
C GLY A 337 29.51 9.74 -0.78
N LEU A 338 29.58 9.48 0.53
CA LEU A 338 28.45 8.96 1.31
C LEU A 338 27.31 9.98 1.46
N LEU A 339 27.59 11.29 1.48
CA LEU A 339 26.51 12.29 1.46
C LEU A 339 25.76 12.26 0.13
N GLY A 340 26.47 12.14 -0.99
CA GLY A 340 25.86 11.95 -2.31
C GLY A 340 25.01 10.68 -2.37
N GLN A 341 25.57 9.54 -1.94
CA GLN A 341 24.84 8.27 -1.87
C GLN A 341 23.64 8.35 -0.92
N PHE A 342 23.75 9.03 0.22
CA PHE A 342 22.68 9.16 1.20
C PHE A 342 21.42 9.79 0.61
N ARG A 343 21.63 10.88 -0.16
CA ARG A 343 20.55 11.65 -0.80
C ARG A 343 19.86 10.94 -1.96
N HIS A 344 20.49 9.87 -2.45
CA HIS A 344 20.18 9.25 -3.72
C HIS A 344 19.91 7.76 -3.56
N GLN A 345 20.97 6.96 -3.52
CA GLN A 345 20.87 5.50 -3.37
C GLN A 345 20.14 5.11 -2.08
N TYR A 346 20.59 5.59 -0.92
CA TYR A 346 19.96 5.25 0.36
C TYR A 346 18.55 5.84 0.46
N PHE A 347 18.33 7.03 -0.10
CA PHE A 347 16.99 7.63 -0.19
C PHE A 347 16.03 6.72 -0.95
N LEU A 348 16.43 6.18 -2.10
CA LEU A 348 15.60 5.28 -2.89
C LEU A 348 15.28 3.98 -2.16
N LEU A 349 16.20 3.44 -1.34
CA LEU A 349 15.87 2.31 -0.44
C LEU A 349 14.73 2.68 0.52
N GLY A 350 14.82 3.86 1.15
CA GLY A 350 13.79 4.38 2.05
C GLY A 350 12.45 4.61 1.33
N LEU A 351 12.49 5.22 0.15
CA LEU A 351 11.32 5.46 -0.69
C LEU A 351 10.60 4.15 -1.02
N VAL A 352 11.34 3.15 -1.51
CA VAL A 352 10.79 1.85 -1.91
C VAL A 352 10.19 1.11 -0.72
N VAL A 353 10.90 1.00 0.40
CA VAL A 353 10.41 0.23 1.56
C VAL A 353 9.18 0.88 2.22
N HIS A 354 9.13 2.21 2.27
CA HIS A 354 7.96 2.92 2.78
C HIS A 354 6.80 2.91 1.78
N PHE A 355 7.08 2.89 0.47
CA PHE A 355 6.07 2.65 -0.55
C PHE A 355 5.46 1.25 -0.43
N HIS A 356 6.29 0.20 -0.30
CA HIS A 356 5.81 -1.18 -0.09
C HIS A 356 4.82 -1.25 1.08
N ARG A 357 5.22 -0.71 2.24
CA ARG A 357 4.36 -0.69 3.42
C ARG A 357 3.09 0.11 3.19
N ALA A 358 3.19 1.31 2.63
CA ALA A 358 2.05 2.19 2.39
C ALA A 358 1.03 1.56 1.43
N ALA A 359 1.49 0.93 0.35
CA ALA A 359 0.62 0.23 -0.61
C ALA A 359 -0.11 -0.94 0.06
N LEU A 360 0.57 -1.74 0.89
CA LEU A 360 -0.05 -2.86 1.59
C LEU A 360 -1.07 -2.42 2.64
N VAL A 361 -0.74 -1.40 3.45
CA VAL A 361 -1.68 -0.83 4.42
C VAL A 361 -2.90 -0.24 3.70
N MET A 362 -2.69 0.44 2.58
CA MET A 362 -3.75 0.99 1.74
C MET A 362 -4.68 -0.10 1.20
N LEU A 363 -4.13 -1.22 0.73
CA LEU A 363 -4.91 -2.34 0.20
C LEU A 363 -5.72 -3.01 1.31
N SER A 364 -5.13 -3.25 2.49
CA SER A 364 -5.84 -3.77 3.65
C SER A 364 -7.00 -2.86 4.07
N ASP A 365 -6.78 -1.55 4.18
CA ASP A 365 -7.83 -0.58 4.50
C ASP A 365 -8.99 -0.63 3.49
N ARG A 366 -8.70 -0.76 2.20
CA ARG A 366 -9.73 -0.91 1.17
C ARG A 366 -10.55 -2.20 1.31
N LEU A 367 -9.93 -3.31 1.67
CA LEU A 367 -10.65 -4.57 1.92
C LEU A 367 -11.58 -4.43 3.12
N VAL A 368 -11.09 -3.85 4.22
CA VAL A 368 -11.89 -3.57 5.42
C VAL A 368 -13.07 -2.67 5.08
N LEU A 369 -12.85 -1.59 4.32
CA LEU A 369 -13.90 -0.68 3.90
C LEU A 369 -14.94 -1.39 3.01
N ALA A 370 -14.51 -2.21 2.05
CA ALA A 370 -15.41 -2.96 1.18
C ALA A 370 -16.32 -3.91 1.98
N VAL A 371 -15.76 -4.64 2.96
CA VAL A 371 -16.55 -5.52 3.83
C VAL A 371 -17.47 -4.73 4.74
N SER A 372 -17.02 -3.59 5.30
CA SER A 372 -17.84 -2.77 6.20
C SER A 372 -19.08 -2.18 5.54
N GLN A 373 -19.04 -1.98 4.22
CA GLN A 373 -20.15 -1.43 3.42
C GLN A 373 -21.05 -2.52 2.80
N LEU A 374 -20.71 -3.80 3.01
CA LEU A 374 -21.48 -4.91 2.49
C LEU A 374 -22.78 -5.10 3.28
N ASP A 375 -23.89 -4.92 2.59
CA ASP A 375 -25.22 -5.32 3.03
C ASP A 375 -25.71 -6.47 2.13
N ILE A 376 -25.78 -7.67 2.69
CA ILE A 376 -26.17 -8.90 1.98
C ILE A 376 -27.63 -8.82 1.52
N GLY A 377 -28.48 -8.03 2.18
CA GLY A 377 -29.89 -7.86 1.83
C GLY A 377 -30.10 -7.08 0.52
N THR A 378 -29.11 -6.29 0.10
CA THR A 378 -29.23 -5.36 -1.02
C THR A 378 -28.39 -5.82 -2.21
N VAL A 379 -29.05 -6.13 -3.33
CA VAL A 379 -28.38 -6.59 -4.58
C VAL A 379 -27.32 -5.59 -5.05
N GLU A 380 -27.58 -4.30 -4.91
CA GLU A 380 -26.65 -3.24 -5.32
C GLU A 380 -25.40 -3.18 -4.44
N SER A 381 -25.54 -3.40 -3.14
CA SER A 381 -24.39 -3.49 -2.22
C SER A 381 -23.50 -4.68 -2.57
N VAL A 382 -24.09 -5.85 -2.85
CA VAL A 382 -23.34 -7.03 -3.29
C VAL A 382 -22.62 -6.79 -4.62
N LYS A 383 -23.24 -6.10 -5.57
CA LYS A 383 -22.59 -5.76 -6.86
C LYS A 383 -21.40 -4.83 -6.66
N ARG A 384 -21.57 -3.79 -5.81
CA ARG A 384 -20.49 -2.86 -5.46
C ARG A 384 -19.34 -3.60 -4.80
N PHE A 385 -19.62 -4.40 -3.78
CA PHE A 385 -18.63 -5.24 -3.11
C PHE A 385 -17.85 -6.12 -4.10
N LYS A 386 -18.53 -6.83 -5.01
CA LYS A 386 -17.88 -7.64 -6.05
C LYS A 386 -16.94 -6.83 -6.94
N ARG A 387 -17.33 -5.61 -7.30
CA ARG A 387 -16.49 -4.72 -8.12
C ARG A 387 -15.27 -4.25 -7.33
N ASP A 388 -15.47 -3.83 -6.09
CA ASP A 388 -14.42 -3.26 -5.24
C ASP A 388 -13.36 -4.33 -4.89
N ILE A 389 -13.78 -5.56 -4.55
CA ILE A 389 -12.84 -6.67 -4.30
C ILE A 389 -12.04 -7.04 -5.56
N ARG A 390 -12.70 -7.11 -6.74
CA ARG A 390 -11.97 -7.35 -8.01
C ARG A 390 -10.96 -6.27 -8.29
N GLN A 391 -11.33 -5.00 -8.07
CA GLN A 391 -10.41 -3.88 -8.24
C GLN A 391 -9.22 -3.98 -7.29
N VAL A 392 -9.45 -4.29 -6.01
CA VAL A 392 -8.36 -4.48 -5.03
C VAL A 392 -7.46 -5.65 -5.40
N PHE A 393 -8.02 -6.79 -5.84
CA PHE A 393 -7.25 -7.95 -6.30
C PHE A 393 -6.38 -7.60 -7.51
N GLU A 394 -6.92 -6.90 -8.49
CA GLU A 394 -6.17 -6.49 -9.67
C GLU A 394 -5.03 -5.51 -9.32
N ILE A 395 -5.27 -4.56 -8.40
CA ILE A 395 -4.22 -3.66 -7.90
C ILE A 395 -3.16 -4.46 -7.15
N PHE A 396 -3.56 -5.41 -6.31
CA PHE A 396 -2.62 -6.27 -5.56
C PHE A 396 -1.75 -7.12 -6.49
N LEU A 397 -2.31 -7.68 -7.57
CA LEU A 397 -1.54 -8.42 -8.58
C LEU A 397 -0.53 -7.50 -9.30
N ARG A 398 -0.95 -6.30 -9.69
CA ARG A 398 -0.04 -5.31 -10.31
C ARG A 398 1.08 -4.93 -9.35
N PHE A 399 0.75 -4.63 -8.10
CA PHE A 399 1.72 -4.34 -7.05
C PHE A 399 2.71 -5.49 -6.86
N THR A 400 2.23 -6.72 -6.75
CA THR A 400 3.07 -7.91 -6.57
C THR A 400 4.05 -8.10 -7.72
N HIS A 401 3.60 -7.92 -8.96
CA HIS A 401 4.44 -8.20 -10.14
C HIS A 401 5.31 -7.02 -10.57
N ARG A 402 4.95 -5.78 -10.23
CA ARG A 402 5.63 -4.57 -10.68
C ARG A 402 6.46 -3.89 -9.60
N TYR A 403 6.06 -4.03 -8.34
CA TYR A 403 6.57 -3.20 -7.25
C TYR A 403 7.08 -3.98 -6.06
N TRP A 404 6.70 -5.24 -5.87
CA TRP A 404 7.13 -6.00 -4.71
C TRP A 404 8.52 -6.62 -4.89
N PHE A 405 9.50 -6.09 -4.15
CA PHE A 405 10.89 -6.53 -4.21
C PHE A 405 11.41 -7.04 -2.86
N HIS A 406 12.12 -8.18 -2.87
CA HIS A 406 12.83 -8.71 -1.69
C HIS A 406 14.31 -8.26 -1.65
N GLU A 407 14.83 -7.79 -2.78
CA GLU A 407 16.20 -7.34 -2.94
C GLU A 407 16.23 -6.19 -3.96
N LEU A 408 16.96 -5.12 -3.67
CA LEU A 408 17.03 -3.98 -4.59
C LEU A 408 18.36 -3.87 -5.33
N SER A 409 19.42 -4.39 -4.74
CA SER A 409 20.79 -4.20 -5.18
C SER A 409 21.60 -5.47 -4.94
N ILE A 410 22.57 -5.74 -5.81
CA ILE A 410 23.62 -6.75 -5.56
C ILE A 410 24.75 -6.23 -4.66
N GLN A 411 24.85 -4.90 -4.50
CA GLN A 411 25.85 -4.30 -3.64
C GLN A 411 25.52 -4.64 -2.19
N GLY A 412 26.48 -5.25 -1.50
CA GLY A 412 26.30 -5.75 -0.13
C GLY A 412 25.66 -4.72 0.82
N PRO A 413 26.20 -3.49 0.94
CA PRO A 413 25.66 -2.48 1.84
C PRO A 413 24.17 -2.16 1.62
N LEU A 414 23.79 -1.85 0.37
CA LEU A 414 22.41 -1.51 0.03
C LEU A 414 21.48 -2.72 0.23
N ARG A 415 21.91 -3.92 -0.20
CA ARG A 415 21.13 -5.15 -0.01
C ARG A 415 20.83 -5.44 1.46
N ASP A 416 21.88 -5.43 2.29
CA ASP A 416 21.77 -5.80 3.69
C ASP A 416 20.91 -4.77 4.45
N LEU A 417 21.08 -3.49 4.14
CA LEU A 417 20.32 -2.40 4.75
C LEU A 417 18.84 -2.43 4.33
N PHE A 418 18.53 -2.72 3.07
CA PHE A 418 17.14 -2.87 2.63
C PHE A 418 16.43 -3.99 3.40
N ARG A 419 17.09 -5.14 3.58
CA ARG A 419 16.56 -6.27 4.37
C ARG A 419 16.36 -5.91 5.83
N LEU A 420 17.31 -5.21 6.44
CA LEU A 420 17.19 -4.71 7.82
C LEU A 420 15.97 -3.79 7.96
N TRP A 421 15.80 -2.85 7.02
CA TRP A 421 14.73 -1.88 7.05
C TRP A 421 13.36 -2.52 6.82
N ALA A 422 13.24 -3.38 5.79
CA ALA A 422 12.03 -4.15 5.50
C ALA A 422 11.63 -5.07 6.68
N GLY A 423 12.61 -5.69 7.33
CA GLY A 423 12.42 -6.51 8.52
C GLY A 423 11.83 -5.73 9.70
N HIS A 424 12.39 -4.56 10.03
CA HIS A 424 11.85 -3.69 11.08
C HIS A 424 10.45 -3.15 10.75
N LEU A 425 10.17 -2.92 9.47
CA LEU A 425 8.84 -2.55 9.01
C LEU A 425 7.91 -3.75 8.83
N GLY A 426 8.34 -4.99 9.08
CA GLY A 426 7.51 -6.19 8.97
C GLY A 426 6.77 -6.34 7.63
N THR A 427 7.35 -5.84 6.54
CA THR A 427 6.64 -5.74 5.24
C THR A 427 6.29 -7.11 4.69
N ASP A 428 7.14 -8.12 4.88
CA ASP A 428 6.89 -9.48 4.39
C ASP A 428 5.68 -10.14 5.06
N ARG A 429 5.54 -9.93 6.39
CA ARG A 429 4.38 -10.40 7.13
C ARG A 429 3.11 -9.70 6.66
N LEU A 430 3.17 -8.37 6.54
CA LEU A 430 2.04 -7.59 6.06
C LEU A 430 1.62 -8.00 4.64
N TYR A 431 2.59 -8.29 3.76
CA TYR A 431 2.32 -8.81 2.42
C TYR A 431 1.58 -10.15 2.46
N ALA A 432 2.03 -11.09 3.30
CA ALA A 432 1.37 -12.38 3.47
C ALA A 432 -0.07 -12.22 3.98
N ASP A 433 -0.27 -11.39 5.03
CA ASP A 433 -1.58 -11.13 5.61
C ASP A 433 -2.54 -10.54 4.55
N VAL A 434 -2.12 -9.51 3.80
CA VAL A 434 -2.93 -8.91 2.72
C VAL A 434 -3.22 -9.89 1.59
N ARG A 435 -2.22 -10.68 1.16
CA ARG A 435 -2.42 -11.69 0.11
C ARG A 435 -3.50 -12.68 0.50
N ASP A 436 -3.43 -13.19 1.72
CA ASP A 436 -4.34 -14.21 2.23
C ASP A 436 -5.76 -13.60 2.37
N GLU A 437 -5.90 -12.37 2.88
CA GLU A 437 -7.18 -11.63 2.91
C GLU A 437 -7.82 -11.46 1.52
N VAL A 438 -7.02 -11.03 0.53
CA VAL A 438 -7.53 -10.81 -0.83
C VAL A 438 -7.96 -12.14 -1.47
N GLN A 439 -7.18 -13.21 -1.28
CA GLN A 439 -7.49 -14.54 -1.80
C GLN A 439 -8.79 -15.09 -1.19
N ASP A 440 -8.94 -14.99 0.14
CA ASP A 440 -10.15 -15.43 0.85
C ASP A 440 -11.40 -14.71 0.33
N MET A 441 -11.30 -13.40 0.07
CA MET A 441 -12.42 -12.63 -0.48
C MET A 441 -12.73 -13.02 -1.93
N SER A 442 -11.72 -13.29 -2.75
CA SER A 442 -11.93 -13.76 -4.13
C SER A 442 -12.62 -15.14 -4.14
N ASP A 443 -12.15 -16.08 -3.34
CA ASP A 443 -12.70 -17.43 -3.25
C ASP A 443 -14.16 -17.43 -2.75
N TYR A 444 -14.47 -16.53 -1.80
CA TYR A 444 -15.85 -16.29 -1.36
C TYR A 444 -16.75 -15.81 -2.51
N LEU A 445 -16.27 -14.87 -3.34
CA LEU A 445 -17.05 -14.32 -4.45
C LEU A 445 -17.34 -15.37 -5.54
N ASP A 446 -16.36 -16.21 -5.86
CA ASP A 446 -16.52 -17.30 -6.82
C ASP A 446 -17.50 -18.35 -6.29
N SER A 447 -17.41 -18.69 -5.00
CA SER A 447 -18.34 -19.61 -4.33
C SER A 447 -19.78 -19.08 -4.31
N ASP A 448 -19.99 -17.79 -4.00
CA ASP A 448 -21.33 -17.16 -4.07
C ASP A 448 -21.84 -17.11 -5.51
N GLY A 449 -20.97 -16.83 -6.49
CA GLY A 449 -21.29 -16.84 -7.91
C GLY A 449 -21.84 -18.21 -8.36
N LEU A 450 -21.12 -19.29 -8.04
CA LEU A 450 -21.51 -20.66 -8.35
C LEU A 450 -22.85 -21.03 -7.69
N ARG A 451 -23.05 -20.65 -6.42
CA ARG A 451 -24.30 -20.92 -5.69
C ARG A 451 -25.51 -20.24 -6.35
N ARG A 452 -25.37 -18.98 -6.80
CA ARG A 452 -26.44 -18.24 -7.47
C ARG A 452 -26.73 -18.77 -8.88
N GLN A 453 -25.69 -19.17 -9.61
CA GLN A 453 -25.86 -19.80 -10.92
C GLN A 453 -26.60 -21.13 -10.79
N ALA A 454 -26.22 -21.96 -9.82
CA ALA A 454 -26.90 -23.22 -9.52
C ALA A 454 -28.39 -22.99 -9.19
N ASN A 455 -28.71 -21.99 -8.35
CA ASN A 455 -30.09 -21.65 -8.02
C ASN A 455 -30.89 -21.16 -9.24
N THR A 456 -30.28 -20.36 -10.13
CA THR A 456 -30.94 -19.88 -11.35
C THR A 456 -31.21 -21.03 -12.32
N VAL A 457 -30.23 -21.91 -12.53
CA VAL A 457 -30.37 -23.11 -13.35
C VAL A 457 -31.46 -24.02 -12.78
N LEU A 458 -31.51 -24.20 -11.46
CA LEU A 458 -32.56 -24.98 -10.79
C LEU A 458 -33.95 -24.38 -11.04
N ARG A 459 -34.13 -23.07 -10.89
CA ARG A 459 -35.41 -22.40 -11.20
C ARG A 459 -35.81 -22.56 -12.66
N LEU A 460 -34.87 -22.35 -13.58
CA LEU A 460 -35.12 -22.54 -15.02
C LEU A 460 -35.52 -24.00 -15.32
N THR A 461 -34.84 -24.96 -14.69
CA THR A 461 -35.12 -26.39 -14.86
C THR A 461 -36.52 -26.74 -14.36
N VAL A 462 -36.95 -26.20 -13.21
CA VAL A 462 -38.31 -26.37 -12.69
C VAL A 462 -39.34 -25.81 -13.66
N VAL A 463 -39.13 -24.60 -14.19
CA VAL A 463 -40.03 -24.00 -15.18
C VAL A 463 -40.09 -24.86 -16.44
N THR A 464 -38.95 -25.27 -16.99
CA THR A 464 -38.88 -26.13 -18.18
C THR A 464 -39.58 -27.47 -17.97
N VAL A 465 -39.40 -28.10 -16.81
CA VAL A 465 -40.08 -29.36 -16.46
C VAL A 465 -41.59 -29.19 -16.44
N VAL A 466 -42.10 -28.14 -15.78
CA VAL A 466 -43.54 -27.85 -15.70
C VAL A 466 -44.10 -27.51 -17.09
N SER A 467 -43.41 -26.67 -17.86
CA SER A 467 -43.80 -26.32 -19.23
C SER A 467 -43.79 -27.55 -20.15
N THR A 468 -42.80 -28.44 -20.03
CA THR A 468 -42.71 -29.66 -20.84
C THR A 468 -43.87 -30.61 -20.53
N ILE A 469 -44.26 -30.75 -19.25
CA ILE A 469 -45.47 -31.49 -18.86
C ILE A 469 -46.69 -30.89 -19.56
N GLY A 470 -46.88 -29.56 -19.46
CA GLY A 470 -48.00 -28.86 -20.09
C GLY A 470 -48.05 -29.05 -21.61
N THR A 471 -46.92 -28.86 -22.29
CA THR A 471 -46.82 -29.00 -23.75
C THR A 471 -47.04 -30.45 -24.21
N LEU A 472 -46.50 -31.44 -23.50
CA LEU A 472 -46.72 -32.85 -23.84
C LEU A 472 -48.19 -33.25 -23.67
N VAL A 473 -48.82 -32.87 -22.55
CA VAL A 473 -50.22 -33.18 -22.28
C VAL A 473 -51.13 -32.48 -23.29
N THR A 474 -50.89 -31.19 -23.56
CA THR A 474 -51.68 -30.41 -24.53
C THR A 474 -51.44 -30.89 -25.96
N GLY A 475 -50.19 -31.21 -26.33
CA GLY A 475 -49.84 -31.74 -27.64
C GLY A 475 -50.47 -33.10 -27.89
N PHE A 476 -50.46 -34.00 -26.91
CA PHE A 476 -51.12 -35.31 -27.02
C PHE A 476 -52.62 -35.18 -27.24
N LEU A 477 -53.28 -34.25 -26.56
CA LEU A 477 -54.72 -34.02 -26.68
C LEU A 477 -55.11 -33.19 -27.90
N GLY A 478 -54.22 -32.32 -28.38
CA GLY A 478 -54.40 -31.51 -29.58
C GLY A 478 -54.15 -32.29 -30.88
N MET A 479 -53.42 -33.41 -30.82
CA MET A 479 -53.31 -34.34 -31.94
C MET A 479 -54.62 -35.10 -32.11
N ASN A 480 -55.25 -34.97 -33.28
CA ASN A 480 -56.50 -35.65 -33.62
C ASN A 480 -56.28 -37.15 -33.94
N LEU A 481 -55.50 -37.85 -33.11
CA LEU A 481 -55.10 -39.24 -33.29
C LEU A 481 -56.20 -40.24 -32.87
N LEU A 482 -57.16 -39.82 -32.05
CA LEU A 482 -58.15 -40.72 -31.45
C LEU A 482 -59.62 -40.30 -31.68
N ALA A 483 -59.92 -39.29 -32.50
CA ALA A 483 -61.28 -38.76 -32.72
C ALA A 483 -62.03 -38.42 -31.41
N MET A 484 -61.29 -37.93 -30.41
CA MET A 484 -61.76 -37.63 -29.04
C MET A 484 -62.76 -36.46 -28.95
N ALA A 485 -63.01 -35.76 -30.05
CA ALA A 485 -63.81 -34.54 -30.09
C ALA A 485 -65.32 -34.79 -29.93
N ASP A 486 -65.77 -36.05 -30.01
CA ASP A 486 -67.18 -36.45 -29.92
C ASP A 486 -67.52 -37.23 -28.62
N ASP A 487 -66.53 -37.54 -27.77
CA ASP A 487 -66.73 -38.33 -26.54
C ASP A 487 -67.39 -37.53 -25.38
N PRO A 488 -68.10 -38.18 -24.44
CA PRO A 488 -68.65 -37.52 -23.26
C PRO A 488 -67.58 -36.79 -22.42
N LEU A 489 -67.89 -35.59 -21.93
CA LEU A 489 -67.02 -34.75 -21.07
C LEU A 489 -66.28 -35.52 -19.94
N PRO A 490 -66.94 -36.44 -19.20
CA PRO A 490 -66.27 -37.22 -18.14
C PRO A 490 -65.14 -38.11 -18.66
N MET A 491 -65.31 -38.68 -19.86
CA MET A 491 -64.33 -39.59 -20.46
C MET A 491 -63.08 -38.82 -20.91
N ARG A 492 -63.26 -37.61 -21.45
CA ARG A 492 -62.15 -36.71 -21.79
C ARG A 492 -61.34 -36.28 -20.57
N ILE A 493 -62.01 -36.00 -19.45
CA ILE A 493 -61.37 -35.65 -18.18
C ILE A 493 -60.54 -36.84 -17.65
N LEU A 494 -61.07 -38.07 -17.72
CA LEU A 494 -60.35 -39.28 -17.29
C LEU A 494 -59.08 -39.51 -18.11
N PHE A 495 -59.17 -39.37 -19.44
CA PHE A 495 -58.01 -39.50 -20.33
C PHE A 495 -57.00 -38.38 -20.12
N PHE A 496 -57.43 -37.13 -19.93
CA PHE A 496 -56.57 -36.02 -19.56
C PHE A 496 -55.78 -36.34 -18.28
N LEU A 497 -56.47 -36.80 -17.23
CA LEU A 497 -55.84 -37.19 -15.96
C LEU A 497 -54.85 -38.34 -16.12
N PHE A 498 -55.17 -39.34 -16.94
CA PHE A 498 -54.29 -40.46 -17.22
C PHE A 498 -53.00 -40.01 -17.93
N VAL A 499 -53.12 -39.22 -19.00
CA VAL A 499 -51.99 -38.69 -19.77
C VAL A 499 -51.15 -37.75 -18.90
N LEU A 500 -51.78 -36.89 -18.10
CA LEU A 500 -51.09 -36.01 -17.16
C LEU A 500 -50.30 -36.80 -16.12
N LEU A 501 -50.93 -37.78 -15.45
CA LEU A 501 -50.27 -38.62 -14.44
C LEU A 501 -49.14 -39.45 -15.04
N ALA A 502 -49.34 -40.03 -16.23
CA ALA A 502 -48.29 -40.75 -16.95
C ALA A 502 -47.12 -39.82 -17.32
N THR A 503 -47.40 -38.61 -17.81
CA THR A 503 -46.38 -37.62 -18.19
C THR A 503 -45.60 -37.13 -16.96
N VAL A 504 -46.30 -36.80 -15.87
CA VAL A 504 -45.69 -36.41 -14.59
C VAL A 504 -44.84 -37.55 -14.03
N GLY A 505 -45.35 -38.79 -14.05
CA GLY A 505 -44.63 -39.98 -13.60
C GLY A 505 -43.36 -40.24 -14.40
N LEU A 506 -43.42 -40.11 -15.73
CA LEU A 506 -42.27 -40.26 -16.62
C LEU A 506 -41.22 -39.18 -16.33
N ILE A 507 -41.62 -37.92 -16.22
CA ILE A 507 -40.68 -36.82 -15.98
C ILE A 507 -40.10 -36.89 -14.56
N ALA A 508 -40.89 -37.22 -13.54
CA ALA A 508 -40.39 -37.45 -12.19
C ALA A 508 -39.37 -38.60 -12.15
N PHE A 509 -39.64 -39.70 -12.87
CA PHE A 509 -38.71 -40.80 -13.04
C PHE A 509 -37.40 -40.36 -13.70
N SER A 510 -37.48 -39.58 -14.79
CA SER A 510 -36.32 -39.01 -15.47
C SER A 510 -35.51 -38.07 -14.58
N VAL A 511 -36.16 -37.21 -13.79
CA VAL A 511 -35.48 -36.29 -12.86
C VAL A 511 -34.78 -37.05 -11.72
N MET A 512 -35.46 -38.01 -11.09
CA MET A 512 -34.89 -38.83 -10.00
C MET A 512 -33.66 -39.65 -10.45
N ARG A 513 -33.58 -40.01 -11.73
CA ARG A 513 -32.49 -40.80 -12.32
C ARG A 513 -31.57 -39.98 -13.24
N SER A 514 -31.75 -38.66 -13.28
CA SER A 514 -31.09 -37.74 -14.23
C SER A 514 -29.57 -37.89 -14.28
N LYS A 515 -28.90 -38.03 -13.13
CA LYS A 515 -27.45 -38.25 -13.07
C LYS A 515 -27.02 -39.52 -13.82
N ARG A 516 -27.71 -40.65 -13.61
CA ARG A 516 -27.37 -41.92 -14.29
C ARG A 516 -27.70 -41.89 -15.77
N LEU A 517 -28.74 -41.15 -16.16
CA LEU A 517 -29.09 -40.93 -17.57
C LEU A 517 -28.05 -40.06 -18.27
N ALA A 518 -27.53 -39.02 -17.60
CA ALA A 518 -26.45 -38.18 -18.12
C ALA A 518 -25.15 -38.98 -18.28
N ASP A 519 -24.74 -39.72 -17.24
CA ASP A 519 -23.56 -40.60 -17.29
C ASP A 519 -23.65 -41.63 -18.45
N PHE A 520 -24.87 -42.13 -18.72
CA PHE A 520 -25.13 -43.06 -19.83
C PHE A 520 -25.05 -42.37 -21.21
N LEU A 521 -25.56 -41.14 -21.35
CA LEU A 521 -25.49 -40.37 -22.60
C LEU A 521 -24.04 -39.97 -22.92
N GLU A 522 -23.26 -39.60 -21.92
CA GLU A 522 -21.83 -39.27 -22.06
C GLU A 522 -21.04 -40.50 -22.52
N ALA A 523 -21.29 -41.67 -21.89
CA ALA A 523 -20.71 -42.95 -22.32
C ALA A 523 -21.16 -43.42 -23.71
N LEU A 524 -22.34 -43.00 -24.16
CA LEU A 524 -22.83 -43.23 -25.52
C LEU A 524 -22.05 -42.40 -26.55
N SER A 525 -21.74 -41.15 -26.19
CA SER A 525 -21.01 -40.19 -27.04
C SER A 525 -19.51 -40.48 -27.15
N ASP A 526 -18.94 -41.24 -26.21
CA ASP A 526 -17.53 -41.63 -26.26
C ASP A 526 -17.30 -42.77 -27.29
N GLU A 527 -16.60 -42.46 -28.38
CA GLU A 527 -16.29 -43.38 -29.49
C GLU A 527 -15.30 -44.50 -29.08
N ARG A 528 -14.62 -44.37 -27.94
CA ARG A 528 -13.59 -45.33 -27.49
C ARG A 528 -14.15 -46.52 -26.71
N LEU A 529 -15.44 -46.51 -26.36
CA LEU A 529 -16.07 -47.56 -25.56
C LEU A 529 -16.70 -48.67 -26.44
N PRO A 530 -16.35 -49.96 -26.24
CA PRO A 530 -16.96 -51.06 -26.96
C PRO A 530 -18.47 -51.21 -26.63
N GLY A 531 -19.30 -51.47 -27.65
CA GLY A 531 -20.77 -51.41 -27.56
C GLY A 531 -21.43 -52.29 -26.48
N ARG A 532 -20.75 -53.37 -26.04
CA ARG A 532 -21.23 -54.22 -24.92
C ARG A 532 -21.15 -53.51 -23.56
N SER A 533 -20.18 -52.62 -23.37
CA SER A 533 -20.03 -51.80 -22.16
C SER A 533 -21.06 -50.68 -22.11
N LYS A 534 -21.48 -50.16 -23.27
CA LYS A 534 -22.56 -49.15 -23.38
C LYS A 534 -23.91 -49.73 -22.95
N LEU A 535 -24.24 -50.96 -23.36
CA LEU A 535 -25.47 -51.66 -22.95
C LEU A 535 -25.53 -52.00 -21.45
N ALA A 536 -24.39 -52.30 -20.82
CA ALA A 536 -24.30 -52.58 -19.38
C ALA A 536 -24.48 -51.33 -18.49
N LEU A 537 -24.28 -50.12 -19.02
CA LEU A 537 -24.59 -48.87 -18.32
C LEU A 537 -26.09 -48.57 -18.34
N LEU A 538 -26.79 -48.99 -19.41
CA LEU A 538 -28.24 -48.86 -19.57
C LEU A 538 -29.00 -49.68 -18.50
N THR A 539 -28.52 -50.88 -18.18
CA THR A 539 -29.09 -51.71 -17.10
C THR A 539 -28.86 -51.11 -15.70
N LYS A 540 -27.74 -50.42 -15.46
CA LYS A 540 -27.47 -49.70 -14.19
C LYS A 540 -28.38 -48.49 -13.95
N VAL A 541 -28.97 -47.91 -14.99
CA VAL A 541 -30.01 -46.87 -14.86
C VAL A 541 -31.25 -47.43 -14.14
N TRP A 542 -31.56 -48.72 -14.36
CA TRP A 542 -32.74 -49.41 -13.83
C TRP A 542 -32.54 -50.07 -12.45
N GLU A 543 -31.30 -50.32 -12.01
CA GLU A 543 -31.03 -50.97 -10.71
C GLU A 543 -31.39 -50.07 -9.51
N ARG A 544 -32.06 -50.64 -8.48
CA ARG A 544 -32.36 -49.95 -7.21
C ARG A 544 -31.07 -49.54 -6.48
N PRO A 545 -31.04 -48.43 -5.74
CA PRO A 545 -29.85 -48.04 -4.99
C PRO A 545 -29.53 -49.14 -3.98
N SER A 546 -28.34 -49.76 -4.10
CA SER A 546 -27.79 -50.56 -3.01
C SER A 546 -27.53 -49.60 -1.85
N ARG A 547 -28.19 -49.86 -0.71
CA ARG A 547 -27.87 -49.19 0.56
C ARG A 547 -26.38 -49.41 0.83
N ARG A 548 -25.55 -48.38 0.66
CA ARG A 548 -24.21 -48.37 1.27
C ARG A 548 -24.42 -48.21 2.77
N ALA A 549 -23.95 -49.21 3.51
CA ALA A 549 -23.77 -49.14 4.96
C ALA A 549 -22.91 -47.94 5.32
N GLY A 550 -23.22 -47.28 6.44
CA GLY A 550 -22.45 -46.15 6.95
C GLY A 550 -20.99 -46.51 7.25
N PRO A 551 -20.11 -45.51 7.38
CA PRO A 551 -18.71 -45.74 7.73
C PRO A 551 -18.62 -46.36 9.14
N PRO A 552 -17.66 -47.28 9.39
CA PRO A 552 -17.37 -47.70 10.75
C PRO A 552 -16.81 -46.51 11.55
N LEU A 553 -17.13 -46.50 12.84
CA LEU A 553 -16.75 -45.49 13.83
C LEU A 553 -15.26 -45.19 13.86
#